data_AF-X1V2D2-F1
#
_entry.id   AF-X1V2D2-F1
#
_cell.length_a   1.000
_cell.length_b   1.000
_cell.length_c   1.000
_cell.angle_alpha   90.00
_cell.angle_beta   90.00
_cell.angle_gamma   90.00
#
_symmetry.space_group_name_H-M   'P 1'
#
loop_
_entity.id
_entity.type
_entity.pdbx_description
1 polymer ?
#
loop_
_entity_poly.entity_id
_entity_poly.type
_entity_poly.pdbx_seq_one_letter_code
_entity_poly.pdbx_strand_id
1 'polypeptide(L)' 'MRKLIQKKLLLFLSLFLFSVLLIGCFPTIPTDENKAPVITSSPITVAVVNQLYTYDIEATDADGDSLT' A
#
# COMPACT_ATOMS: atom_id res chain seq x y z
N MET A 1 -22.44 -28.20 42.62
CA MET A 1 -21.20 -27.40 42.60
C MET A 1 -20.36 -27.57 41.33
N ARG A 2 -19.99 -28.80 40.90
CA ARG A 2 -19.18 -29.04 39.69
C ARG A 2 -19.77 -28.47 38.37
N LYS A 3 -21.08 -28.62 38.11
CA LYS A 3 -21.73 -28.06 36.89
C LYS A 3 -21.68 -26.52 36.80
N LEU A 4 -21.72 -25.84 37.94
CA LEU A 4 -21.66 -24.37 38.01
C LEU A 4 -20.23 -23.86 37.74
N ILE A 5 -19.22 -24.61 38.17
CA ILE A 5 -17.79 -24.34 37.92
C ILE A 5 -17.47 -24.52 36.43
N GLN A 6 -17.98 -25.59 35.80
CA GLN A 6 -17.80 -25.84 34.37
C GLN A 6 -18.51 -24.77 33.50
N LYS A 7 -19.71 -24.32 33.88
CA LYS A 7 -20.42 -23.25 33.18
C LYS A 7 -19.70 -21.90 33.31
N LYS A 8 -19.15 -21.58 34.49
CA LYS A 8 -18.33 -20.38 34.70
C LYS A 8 -17.03 -20.45 33.88
N LEU A 9 -16.35 -21.60 33.87
CA LEU A 9 -15.15 -21.82 33.06
C LEU A 9 -15.43 -21.64 31.56
N LEU A 10 -16.55 -22.15 31.06
CA LEU A 10 -16.97 -21.99 29.66
C LEU A 10 -17.28 -20.52 29.32
N LEU A 11 -17.92 -19.78 30.23
CA LEU A 11 -18.20 -18.35 30.06
C LEU A 11 -16.90 -17.52 30.05
N PHE A 12 -15.95 -17.81 30.93
CA PHE A 12 -14.65 -17.13 30.93
C PHE A 12 -13.83 -17.44 29.67
N LEU A 13 -13.84 -18.71 29.21
CA LEU A 13 -13.16 -19.10 27.98
C LEU A 13 -13.78 -18.44 26.74
N SER A 14 -15.12 -18.36 26.70
CA SER A 14 -15.86 -17.65 25.65
C SER A 14 -15.58 -16.15 25.67
N LEU A 15 -15.54 -15.51 26.85
CA LEU A 15 -15.28 -14.07 26.98
C LEU A 15 -13.83 -13.73 26.61
N PHE A 16 -12.86 -14.59 26.97
CA PHE A 16 -11.47 -14.46 26.57
C PHE A 16 -11.30 -14.59 25.06
N LEU A 17 -11.92 -15.60 24.45
CA LEU A 17 -11.87 -15.82 23.00
C LEU A 17 -12.55 -14.68 22.22
N PHE A 18 -13.66 -14.15 22.74
CA PHE A 18 -14.36 -13.02 22.15
C PHE A 18 -13.60 -11.69 22.35
N SER A 19 -12.86 -11.55 23.45
CA SER A 19 -12.02 -10.36 23.71
C SER A 19 -10.89 -10.22 22.69
N VAL A 20 -10.29 -11.33 22.25
CA VAL A 20 -9.26 -11.34 21.19
C VAL A 20 -9.85 -10.93 19.84
N LEU A 21 -11.14 -11.24 19.60
CA LEU A 21 -11.85 -10.86 18.38
C LEU A 21 -12.32 -9.39 18.39
N LEU A 22 -12.62 -8.84 19.58
CA LEU A 22 -13.09 -7.46 19.79
C LEU A 22 -11.94 -6.45 19.85
N ILE A 23 -10.75 -6.85 20.28
CA ILE A 23 -9.53 -6.02 20.21
C ILE A 23 -9.00 -6.14 18.78
N GLY A 24 -9.74 -5.57 17.83
CA GLY A 24 -9.45 -5.55 16.40
C GLY A 24 -8.23 -4.70 16.06
N CYS A 25 -7.06 -5.02 16.60
CA CYS A 25 -5.79 -4.49 16.11
C CYS A 25 -5.33 -5.35 14.94
N PHE A 26 -6.02 -5.26 13.81
CA PHE A 26 -5.45 -5.73 12.56
C PHE A 26 -4.35 -4.74 12.18
N PRO A 27 -3.08 -5.15 12.05
CA PRO A 27 -2.08 -4.29 11.46
C PRO A 27 -2.58 -3.93 10.06
N THR A 28 -2.90 -2.65 9.85
CA THR A 28 -3.09 -2.12 8.51
C THR A 28 -1.78 -2.37 7.78
N ILE A 29 -1.77 -3.28 6.82
CA ILE A 29 -0.63 -3.41 5.92
C ILE A 29 -0.58 -2.06 5.19
N PRO A 30 0.49 -1.26 5.35
CA PRO A 30 0.62 -0.05 4.57
C PRO A 30 0.64 -0.50 3.11
N THR A 31 -0.41 -0.14 2.38
CA THR A 31 -0.40 -0.27 0.92
C THR A 31 0.45 0.89 0.45
N ASP A 32 1.73 0.64 0.16
CA ASP A 32 2.53 1.62 -0.58
C ASP A 32 1.80 1.80 -1.92
N GLU A 33 1.16 2.95 -2.09
CA GLU A 33 0.47 3.27 -3.33
C GLU A 33 1.52 3.47 -4.42
N ASN A 34 1.26 2.91 -5.60
CA ASN A 34 2.14 3.09 -6.74
C ASN A 34 2.26 4.57 -7.09
N LYS A 35 3.48 5.05 -7.22
CA LYS A 35 3.84 6.42 -7.54
C LYS A 35 3.95 6.53 -9.05
N ALA A 36 3.50 7.66 -9.60
CA ALA A 36 3.73 7.93 -11.00
C ALA A 36 5.22 8.23 -11.25
N PRO A 37 5.78 7.87 -12.42
CA PRO A 37 7.13 8.25 -12.77
C PRO A 37 7.23 9.78 -12.97
N VAL A 38 8.43 10.31 -12.79
CA VAL A 38 8.71 11.75 -12.91
C VAL A 38 9.68 11.96 -14.07
N ILE A 39 9.30 12.81 -15.03
CA ILE A 39 10.20 13.30 -16.08
C ILE A 39 11.12 14.37 -15.46
N THR A 40 12.42 14.20 -15.60
CA THR A 40 13.44 15.10 -15.04
C THR A 40 14.12 15.97 -16.08
N SER A 41 13.99 15.63 -17.37
CA SER A 41 14.55 16.43 -18.46
C SER A 41 13.62 17.57 -18.89
N SER A 42 14.19 18.63 -19.48
CA SER A 42 13.43 19.76 -20.04
C SER A 42 13.43 19.75 -21.58
N PRO A 43 12.26 19.78 -22.24
CA PRO A 43 12.18 19.70 -23.69
C PRO A 43 12.64 20.99 -24.36
N ILE A 44 13.15 20.86 -25.59
CA ILE A 44 13.45 22.00 -26.45
C ILE A 44 12.12 22.55 -26.98
N THR A 45 11.76 23.77 -26.58
CA THR A 45 10.45 24.35 -26.92
C THR A 45 10.41 25.09 -28.26
N VAL A 46 11.55 25.20 -28.95
CA VAL A 46 11.67 25.83 -30.26
C VAL A 46 12.14 24.80 -31.27
N ALA A 47 11.36 24.61 -32.33
CA ALA A 47 11.69 23.70 -33.42
C ALA A 47 11.79 24.45 -34.76
N VAL A 48 12.49 23.85 -35.72
CA VAL A 48 12.65 24.39 -37.07
C VAL A 48 11.64 23.72 -38.00
N VAL A 49 10.96 24.54 -38.81
CA VAL A 49 9.99 24.04 -39.80
C VAL A 49 10.68 23.06 -40.76
N ASN A 50 10.01 21.94 -41.06
CA ASN A 50 10.50 20.87 -41.92
C ASN A 50 11.78 20.16 -41.43
N GLN A 51 12.14 20.30 -40.14
CA GLN A 51 13.22 19.53 -39.52
C GLN A 51 12.63 18.53 -38.52
N LEU A 52 13.19 17.31 -38.50
CA LEU A 52 12.80 16.31 -37.50
C LEU A 52 13.16 16.83 -36.11
N TYR A 53 12.15 16.91 -35.25
CA TYR A 53 12.32 17.20 -33.84
C TYR A 53 12.64 15.90 -33.09
N THR A 54 13.79 15.87 -32.42
CA THR A 54 14.19 14.76 -31.54
C THR A 54 14.51 15.30 -30.16
N TYR A 55 14.08 14.60 -29.13
CA TYR A 55 14.34 14.95 -27.75
C TYR A 55 14.47 13.67 -26.92
N ASP A 56 15.51 13.62 -26.09
CA ASP A 56 15.78 12.50 -25.19
C ASP A 56 15.07 12.73 -23.85
N ILE A 57 14.22 11.77 -23.46
CA ILE A 57 13.41 11.88 -22.24
C ILE A 57 14.16 11.15 -21.13
N GLU A 58 14.47 11.88 -20.07
CA GLU A 58 14.96 11.31 -18.82
C GLU A 58 13.79 11.27 -17.84
N ALA A 59 13.55 10.11 -17.25
CA ALA A 59 12.53 9.92 -16.24
C ALA A 59 13.00 8.92 -15.19
N THR A 60 12.44 9.03 -13.99
CA THR A 60 12.70 8.14 -12.86
C THR A 60 11.38 7.61 -12.31
N ASP A 61 11.32 6.32 -12.05
CA ASP A 61 10.24 5.69 -11.29
C ASP A 61 10.71 5.44 -9.84
N ALA A 62 9.92 5.86 -8.86
CA ALA A 62 10.29 5.78 -7.45
C ALA A 62 10.07 4.38 -6.86
N ASP A 63 9.23 3.57 -7.48
CA ASP A 63 8.96 2.19 -7.07
C ASP A 63 9.85 1.19 -7.84
N GLY A 64 10.59 1.69 -8.84
CA GLY A 64 11.56 0.91 -9.63
C GLY A 64 10.92 0.20 -10.81
N ASP A 65 9.72 0.60 -11.20
CA ASP A 65 9.03 0.05 -12.36
C ASP A 65 9.76 0.39 -13.66
N SER A 66 9.59 -0.48 -14.67
CA SER A 66 10.16 -0.24 -16.00
C SER A 66 9.43 0.87 -16.73
N LEU A 67 10.19 1.80 -17.31
CA LEU A 67 9.67 2.90 -18.12
C LEU A 67 9.56 2.49 -19.59
N THR A 68 8.45 2.82 -20.25
CA THR A 68 8.16 2.48 -21.67
C THR A 68 7.44 3.60 -22.39
#